data_AF-A0A645E9X3-F1
#
_entry.id   AF-A0A645E9X3-F1
#
_cell.length_a   1.000
_cell.length_b   1.000
_cell.length_c   1.000
_cell.angle_alpha   90.00
_cell.angle_beta   90.00
_cell.angle_gamma   90.00
#
_symmetry.space_group_name_H-M   'P 1'
#
loop_
_entity.id
_entity.type
_entity.pdbx_description
1 polymer ?
#
loop_
_entity_poly.entity_id
_entity_poly.type
_entity_poly.pdbx_seq_one_letter_code
_entity_poly.pdbx_strand_id
1 'polypeptide(L)' 'MLTYDAAYDNTETVGYTTMNKEVFDEITGKGGIFEDNEAYVPREGYDKDEIFHDNENLRKIISELWIKVKAS' A
#
# COMPACT_ATOMS: atom_id res chain seq x y z
N MET A 1 -10.16 -0.89 12.86
CA MET A 1 -9.53 -0.23 11.70
C MET A 1 -10.40 -0.22 10.44
N LEU A 2 -11.50 -0.98 10.36
CA LEU A 2 -12.42 -0.90 9.21
C LEU A 2 -13.51 0.17 9.38
N THR A 3 -13.70 0.71 10.59
CA THR A 3 -14.60 1.84 10.82
C THR A 3 -14.04 3.08 10.14
N TYR A 4 -14.95 3.95 9.69
CA TYR A 4 -14.63 5.19 9.00
C TYR A 4 -13.57 6.01 9.77
N ASP A 5 -13.87 6.41 11.00
CA ASP A 5 -12.99 7.26 11.82
C ASP A 5 -11.59 6.66 11.99
N ALA A 6 -11.51 5.36 12.30
CA ALA A 6 -10.22 4.70 12.51
C ALA A 6 -9.41 4.55 11.22
N ALA A 7 -10.08 4.44 10.07
CA ALA A 7 -9.42 4.37 8.77
C ALA A 7 -8.95 5.76 8.32
N TYR A 8 -9.77 6.79 8.55
CA TYR A 8 -9.45 8.20 8.27
C TYR A 8 -8.25 8.66 9.10
N ASP A 9 -8.30 8.50 10.42
CA ASP A 9 -7.21 8.90 11.32
C ASP A 9 -5.89 8.21 10.96
N ASN A 10 -5.95 6.92 10.63
CA ASN A 10 -4.77 6.14 10.29
C ASN A 10 -4.15 6.57 8.96
N THR A 11 -4.97 6.82 7.93
CA THR A 11 -4.42 7.28 6.65
C THR A 11 -3.90 8.70 6.72
N GLU A 12 -4.56 9.59 7.47
CA GLU A 12 -4.09 10.97 7.64
C GLU A 12 -2.75 10.99 8.39
N THR A 13 -2.61 10.14 9.42
CA THR A 13 -1.40 10.09 10.24
C THR A 13 -0.21 9.40 9.53
N VAL A 14 -0.46 8.29 8.84
CA VAL A 14 0.61 7.42 8.31
C VAL A 14 0.81 7.56 6.80
N GLY A 15 -0.22 7.99 6.06
CA GLY A 15 -0.14 8.22 4.62
C GLY A 15 -0.20 6.97 3.75
N TYR A 16 -0.47 5.79 4.31
CA TYR A 16 -0.75 4.59 3.50
C TYR A 16 -2.18 4.59 2.96
N THR A 17 -2.33 4.07 1.74
CA THR A 17 -3.63 3.90 1.09
C THR A 17 -4.60 3.09 1.96
N THR A 18 -5.77 3.66 2.22
CA THR A 18 -6.83 3.00 2.97
C THR A 18 -7.54 1.93 2.14
N MET A 19 -7.94 0.83 2.78
CA MET A 19 -8.80 -0.21 2.20
C MET A 19 -10.30 0.10 2.40
N ASN A 20 -10.64 1.14 3.17
CA ASN A 20 -12.02 1.58 3.34
C ASN A 20 -12.41 2.47 2.16
N LYS A 21 -13.39 2.02 1.37
CA LYS A 21 -13.82 2.70 0.14
C LYS A 21 -14.36 4.11 0.39
N GLU A 22 -15.14 4.30 1.46
CA GLU A 22 -15.73 5.61 1.78
C GLU A 22 -14.64 6.64 2.08
N VAL A 23 -13.67 6.27 2.93
CA VAL A 23 -12.51 7.11 3.23
C VAL A 23 -11.65 7.33 1.99
N PHE A 24 -11.43 6.30 1.17
CA PHE A 24 -10.65 6.42 -0.06
C PHE A 24 -11.25 7.44 -1.02
N ASP A 25 -12.55 7.33 -1.30
CA ASP A 25 -13.26 8.20 -2.23
C ASP A 25 -13.28 9.66 -1.71
N GLU A 26 -13.37 9.87 -0.39
CA GLU A 26 -13.31 11.22 0.22
C GLU A 26 -11.93 11.87 0.09
N ILE A 27 -10.87 11.18 0.50
CA ILE A 27 -9.53 11.79 0.59
C ILE A 27 -8.83 11.93 -0.75
N THR A 28 -9.19 11.11 -1.74
CA THR A 28 -8.68 11.20 -3.12
C THR A 28 -9.59 12.04 -4.03
N GLY A 29 -10.81 12.33 -3.58
CA GLY A 29 -11.74 13.20 -4.26
C GLY A 29 -11.36 14.68 -4.16
N LYS A 30 -12.18 15.52 -4.79
CA LYS A 30 -11.95 16.96 -4.85
C LYS A 30 -11.95 17.61 -3.46
N GLY A 31 -10.88 18.33 -3.12
CA GLY A 31 -10.66 18.95 -1.82
C GLY A 31 -10.19 17.99 -0.74
N GLY A 32 -9.96 16.72 -1.08
CA GLY A 32 -9.39 15.72 -0.19
C GLY A 32 -7.90 15.90 0.02
N ILE A 33 -7.37 15.38 1.13
CA ILE A 33 -5.96 15.53 1.52
C ILE A 33 -4.96 14.89 0.54
N PHE A 34 -5.42 14.03 -0.37
CA PHE A 34 -4.62 13.33 -1.37
C PHE A 34 -5.12 13.52 -2.83
N GLU A 35 -5.94 14.53 -3.13
CA GLU A 35 -6.54 14.78 -4.46
C GLU A 35 -5.53 14.66 -5.62
N ASP A 36 -4.37 15.32 -5.50
CA ASP A 36 -3.35 15.37 -6.56
C ASP A 36 -2.16 14.42 -6.29
N ASN A 37 -2.30 13.48 -5.34
CA ASN A 37 -1.23 12.55 -5.00
C ASN A 37 -1.34 11.23 -5.76
N GLU A 38 -0.74 11.18 -6.95
CA GLU A 38 -0.67 9.97 -7.77
C GLU A 38 -0.06 8.76 -7.06
N ALA A 39 0.85 8.97 -6.09
CA ALA A 39 1.50 7.88 -5.35
C ALA A 39 0.58 7.26 -4.28
N TYR A 40 -0.48 7.97 -3.88
CA TYR A 40 -1.45 7.47 -2.90
C TYR A 40 -2.49 6.53 -3.54
N VAL A 41 -2.81 6.76 -4.81
CA VAL A 41 -3.77 5.94 -5.57
C VAL A 41 -3.05 4.73 -6.18
N PRO A 42 -3.41 3.48 -5.81
CA PRO A 42 -2.80 2.31 -6.40
C PRO A 42 -3.07 2.26 -7.91
N ARG A 43 -2.04 1.94 -8.69
CA ARG A 43 -2.20 1.70 -10.13
C ARG A 43 -2.98 0.41 -10.36
N GLU A 44 -3.94 0.46 -11.27
CA GLU A 44 -4.70 -0.70 -11.72
C GLU A 44 -4.52 -0.94 -13.23
N GLY A 45 -4.59 -2.21 -13.65
CA GLY A 45 -4.69 -2.57 -15.07
C GLY A 45 -3.39 -2.46 -15.89
N TYR A 46 -2.22 -2.40 -15.26
CA TYR A 46 -0.95 -2.48 -15.97
C TYR A 46 -0.47 -3.93 -16.06
N ASP A 47 -0.31 -4.44 -17.28
CA ASP A 47 -0.01 -5.86 -17.57
C ASP A 47 1.25 -6.43 -16.91
N LYS A 48 2.18 -5.56 -16.49
CA LYS A 48 3.45 -5.97 -15.84
C LYS A 48 3.42 -5.79 -14.33
N ASP A 49 2.30 -5.36 -13.76
CA ASP A 49 2.14 -5.35 -12.31
C ASP A 49 1.91 -6.78 -11.81
N GLU A 50 2.63 -7.12 -10.75
CA GLU A 50 2.59 -8.45 -10.14
C GLU A 50 2.09 -8.34 -8.70
N ILE A 51 1.25 -9.28 -8.30
CA ILE A 51 0.88 -9.48 -6.89
C ILE A 51 1.74 -10.62 -6.35
N PHE A 52 2.53 -10.34 -5.33
CA PHE A 52 3.33 -11.37 -4.68
C PHE A 52 2.43 -12.31 -3.88
N HIS A 53 2.56 -13.60 -4.17
CA HIS A 53 1.88 -14.66 -3.44
C HIS A 53 2.82 -15.36 -2.46
N ASP A 54 2.26 -15.97 -1.43
CA ASP A 54 3.06 -16.77 -0.51
C ASP A 54 3.72 -17.96 -1.22
N ASN A 55 5.03 -18.10 -1.01
CA ASN A 55 5.82 -19.19 -1.53
C ASN A 55 6.96 -19.46 -0.53
N GLU A 56 6.80 -20.50 0.27
CA GLU A 56 7.73 -20.79 1.36
C GLU A 56 9.16 -21.08 0.91
N ASN A 57 9.32 -21.73 -0.26
CA ASN A 57 10.63 -22.06 -0.82
C ASN A 57 11.34 -20.77 -1.26
N LEU A 58 10.64 -19.92 -2.00
CA LEU A 58 11.18 -18.65 -2.47
C LEU A 58 11.48 -17.69 -1.30
N ARG A 59 10.60 -17.63 -0.30
CA ARG A 59 10.80 -16.83 0.92
C ARG A 59 12.12 -17.16 1.60
N LYS A 60 12.46 -18.45 1.75
CA LYS A 60 13.72 -18.90 2.35
C LYS A 60 14.93 -18.41 1.55
N ILE A 61 14.91 -18.65 0.23
CA ILE A 61 16.01 -18.28 -0.67
C ILE A 61 16.23 -16.76 -0.67
N ILE A 62 15.17 -15.96 -0.85
CA ILE A 62 15.26 -14.49 -0.87
C ILE A 62 15.77 -13.97 0.49
N SER A 63 15.30 -14.53 1.61
CA SER A 63 15.74 -14.11 2.95
C SER A 63 17.23 -14.34 3.16
N GLU A 64 17.75 -15.50 2.76
CA GLU A 64 19.18 -15.82 2.83
C GLU A 64 20.03 -14.89 1.96
N LEU A 65 19.58 -14.62 0.73
CA LEU A 65 20.27 -13.71 -0.18
C LEU A 65 20.27 -12.27 0.34
N TRP A 66 19.15 -11.81 0.91
CA TRP A 66 19.04 -10.45 1.47
C TRP A 66 20.00 -10.21 2.64
N ILE A 67 20.19 -11.21 3.51
CA ILE A 67 21.17 -11.12 4.60
C ILE A 67 22.58 -10.91 4.04
N LYS A 68 22.96 -11.66 2.99
CA LYS A 68 24.27 -11.51 2.35
C LYS A 68 24.46 -10.11 1.76
N VAL A 69 23.43 -9.57 1.09
CA VAL A 69 23.45 -8.20 0.54
C VAL A 69 23.61 -7.14 1.61
N LYS A 70 22.94 -7.27 2.76
CA LYS A 70 23.06 -6.31 3.86
C LYS A 70 24.36 -6.39 4.65
N ALA A 71 25.06 -7.53 4.59
CA ALA A 71 26.29 -7.77 5.32
C ALA A 71 27.54 -7.30 4.56
N SER A 72 27.42 -7.03 3.26
CA SER A 72 28.43 -6.38 2.39
C SER A 72 28.27 -4.88 2.38
#